data_AF-A0ABD8A740-F1
#
_entry.id   AF-A0ABD8A740-F1
#
_cell.length_a   1.000
_cell.length_b   1.000
_cell.length_c   1.000
_cell.angle_alpha   90.00
_cell.angle_beta   90.00
_cell.angle_gamma   90.00
#
_symmetry.space_group_name_H-M   'P 1'
#
loop_
_entity.id
_entity.type
_entity.pdbx_description
1 polymer ?
#
loop_
_entity_poly.entity_id
_entity_poly.type
_entity_poly.pdbx_seq_one_letter_code
_entity_poly.pdbx_strand_id
1 'polypeptide(L)'
;MIFPSHCKYVGSATGTPYGNRAYFLSRYLVRETASGMEVLEVETDPGETGLIRTVLSTRVLAAGDEVYRYPDRVNIHDRTFLMEAAARSGRRCTVFFGHDEQTTFVFDPDLSGLLRIHVYDITPPRPHLSATLQDLEKTGLFGDLGVVFEHHIRDIREIEADVYPCRAAGFPRTLDADRLRPGDRVAGCLTAKELVREWYDETVTVESICPLGAVADEPFIARCCRSERSGIGRWNGRFGEVVHWGASPRMIAEAVWHVAAAWRKQNDEDRGR
;
A
#
# COMPACT_ATOMS: atom_id res chain seq x y z
N MET A 1 -12.14 3.95 -15.53
CA MET A 1 -11.57 2.64 -15.17
C MET A 1 -12.67 1.64 -14.81
N ILE A 2 -12.59 0.41 -15.36
CA ILE A 2 -13.32 -0.76 -14.86
C ILE A 2 -12.28 -1.76 -14.36
N PHE A 3 -12.40 -2.17 -13.11
CA PHE A 3 -11.61 -3.24 -12.52
C PHE A 3 -12.54 -4.08 -11.64
N PRO A 4 -12.92 -5.30 -12.07
CA PRO A 4 -13.80 -6.17 -11.32
C PRO A 4 -13.38 -6.27 -9.85
N SER A 5 -14.36 -6.15 -8.94
CA SER A 5 -14.10 -6.24 -7.50
C SER A 5 -13.68 -7.66 -7.08
N HIS A 6 -14.00 -8.66 -7.89
CA HIS A 6 -13.56 -10.03 -7.71
C HIS A 6 -13.57 -10.79 -9.04
N CYS A 7 -12.60 -11.68 -9.25
CA CYS A 7 -12.51 -12.55 -10.43
C CYS A 7 -13.75 -13.46 -10.64
N LYS A 8 -14.57 -13.72 -9.62
CA LYS A 8 -15.80 -14.54 -9.73
C LYS A 8 -16.88 -13.89 -10.60
N TYR A 9 -16.76 -12.59 -10.84
CA TYR A 9 -17.64 -11.84 -11.74
C TYR A 9 -17.15 -11.86 -13.19
N VAL A 10 -16.00 -12.48 -13.46
CA VAL A 10 -15.37 -12.57 -14.78
C VAL A 10 -15.43 -14.01 -15.25
N GLY A 11 -16.32 -14.29 -16.20
CA GLY A 11 -16.32 -15.57 -16.90
C GLY A 11 -15.19 -15.61 -17.93
N SER A 12 -14.52 -16.75 -18.06
CA SER A 12 -13.55 -17.00 -19.13
C SER A 12 -14.05 -18.18 -19.96
N ALA A 13 -14.14 -18.00 -21.27
CA ALA A 13 -14.60 -19.06 -22.17
C ALA A 13 -13.82 -19.06 -23.49
N THR A 14 -13.32 -20.24 -23.86
CA THR A 14 -12.84 -20.53 -25.20
C THR A 14 -14.06 -20.84 -26.10
N GLY A 15 -14.71 -19.77 -26.59
CA GLY A 15 -15.95 -19.85 -27.36
C GLY A 15 -17.22 -19.66 -26.52
N THR A 16 -18.34 -20.22 -26.97
CA THR A 16 -19.66 -20.11 -26.30
C THR A 16 -20.21 -21.50 -26.00
N PRO A 17 -19.66 -22.23 -25.01
CA PRO A 17 -20.04 -23.63 -24.73
C PRO A 17 -21.53 -23.79 -24.36
N TYR A 18 -22.17 -22.71 -23.90
CA TYR A 18 -23.60 -22.67 -23.56
C TYR A 18 -24.41 -21.72 -24.46
N GLY A 19 -23.90 -21.38 -25.65
CA GLY A 19 -24.52 -20.40 -26.53
C GLY A 19 -24.60 -19.02 -25.89
N ASN A 20 -25.78 -18.38 -25.92
CA ASN A 20 -26.02 -17.05 -25.33
C ASN A 20 -26.33 -17.12 -23.82
N ARG A 21 -25.59 -17.96 -23.08
CA ARG A 21 -25.77 -18.13 -21.63
C ARG A 21 -24.45 -17.99 -20.89
N ALA A 22 -24.51 -17.48 -19.66
CA ALA A 22 -23.35 -17.26 -18.81
C ALA A 22 -23.63 -17.71 -17.37
N TYR A 23 -22.57 -17.91 -16.59
CA TYR A 23 -22.69 -18.20 -15.16
C TYR A 23 -23.36 -17.02 -14.43
N PHE A 24 -24.24 -17.29 -13.46
CA PHE A 24 -25.11 -16.27 -12.85
C PHE A 24 -24.39 -15.11 -12.13
N LEU A 25 -23.12 -15.28 -11.75
CA LEU A 25 -22.32 -14.18 -11.20
C LEU A 25 -21.60 -13.37 -12.28
N SER A 26 -21.56 -13.84 -13.53
CA SER A 26 -20.83 -13.18 -14.61
C SER A 26 -21.40 -11.80 -14.87
N ARG A 27 -20.60 -10.77 -14.63
CA ARG A 27 -20.83 -9.39 -15.09
C ARG A 27 -19.95 -9.06 -16.28
N TYR A 28 -18.87 -9.82 -16.44
CA TYR A 28 -17.93 -9.67 -17.53
C TYR A 28 -17.59 -11.04 -18.12
N LEU A 29 -17.29 -11.06 -19.42
CA LEU A 29 -16.75 -12.23 -20.10
C LEU A 29 -15.45 -11.86 -20.82
N VAL A 30 -14.44 -12.72 -20.68
CA VAL A 30 -13.23 -12.69 -21.49
C VAL A 30 -13.28 -13.90 -22.43
N ARG A 31 -13.16 -13.66 -23.73
CA ARG A 31 -13.16 -14.72 -24.74
C ARG A 31 -12.08 -14.53 -25.79
N GLU A 32 -11.61 -15.64 -26.35
CA GLU A 32 -10.77 -15.61 -27.55
C GLU A 32 -11.66 -15.71 -28.79
N THR A 33 -11.44 -14.81 -29.75
CA THR A 33 -12.12 -14.74 -31.04
C THR A 33 -11.11 -14.87 -32.17
N ALA A 34 -11.59 -15.03 -33.41
CA ALA A 34 -10.71 -15.05 -34.59
C ALA A 34 -9.92 -13.73 -34.76
N SER A 35 -10.45 -12.61 -34.25
CA SER A 35 -9.82 -11.28 -34.27
C SER A 35 -8.96 -10.99 -33.02
N GLY A 36 -8.77 -11.97 -32.14
CA GLY A 36 -8.02 -11.82 -30.90
C GLY A 36 -8.92 -11.83 -29.65
N MET A 37 -8.35 -11.44 -28.52
CA MET A 37 -9.07 -11.43 -27.24
C MET A 37 -10.11 -10.31 -27.20
N GLU A 38 -11.25 -10.59 -26.57
CA GLU A 38 -12.35 -9.65 -26.40
C GLU A 38 -12.86 -9.69 -24.96
N VAL A 39 -13.14 -8.50 -24.42
CA VAL A 39 -13.70 -8.32 -23.07
C VAL A 39 -15.08 -7.68 -23.20
N LEU A 40 -16.08 -8.34 -22.63
CA LEU A 40 -17.48 -7.95 -22.67
C LEU A 40 -17.97 -7.64 -21.25
N GLU A 41 -18.87 -6.69 -21.13
CA GLU A 41 -19.82 -6.59 -20.03
C GLU A 41 -21.11 -7.32 -20.42
N VAL A 42 -21.68 -8.07 -19.48
CA VAL A 42 -22.87 -8.90 -19.71
C VAL A 42 -23.89 -8.73 -18.60
N GLU A 43 -25.16 -8.79 -18.97
CA GLU A 43 -26.29 -8.82 -18.05
C GLU A 43 -27.03 -10.15 -18.19
N THR A 44 -27.05 -10.96 -17.14
CA THR A 44 -27.79 -12.23 -17.11
C THR A 44 -29.21 -12.03 -16.58
N ASP A 45 -30.17 -12.84 -17.05
CA ASP A 45 -31.56 -12.78 -16.61
C ASP A 45 -31.69 -12.99 -15.08
N PRO A 46 -32.16 -12.00 -14.32
CA PRO A 46 -32.34 -12.15 -12.88
C PRO A 46 -33.54 -13.05 -12.52
N GLY A 47 -34.49 -13.25 -13.43
CA GLY A 47 -35.70 -14.06 -13.25
C GLY A 47 -35.48 -15.56 -13.46
N GLU A 48 -34.39 -15.96 -14.13
CA GLU A 48 -34.04 -17.36 -14.28
C GLU A 48 -33.44 -17.94 -12.99
N THR A 49 -33.88 -19.15 -12.62
CA THR A 49 -33.28 -19.93 -11.54
C THR A 49 -32.21 -20.87 -12.12
N GLY A 50 -31.09 -21.04 -11.42
CA GLY A 50 -29.98 -21.89 -11.85
C GLY A 50 -28.63 -21.19 -11.99
N LEU A 51 -27.60 -21.99 -12.27
CA LEU A 51 -26.20 -21.54 -12.33
C LEU A 51 -25.84 -20.90 -13.67
N ILE A 52 -26.45 -21.36 -14.76
CA ILE A 52 -26.22 -20.87 -16.12
C ILE A 52 -27.50 -20.19 -16.57
N ARG A 53 -27.42 -18.90 -16.90
CA ARG A 53 -28.57 -18.06 -17.22
C ARG A 53 -28.44 -17.40 -18.58
N THR A 54 -29.57 -17.10 -19.20
CA THR A 54 -29.64 -16.36 -20.46
C THR A 54 -29.01 -14.98 -20.30
N VAL A 55 -28.16 -14.60 -21.26
CA VAL A 55 -27.59 -13.25 -21.34
C VAL A 55 -28.60 -12.34 -22.06
N LEU A 56 -29.12 -11.35 -21.34
CA LEU A 56 -30.09 -10.37 -21.83
C LEU A 56 -29.43 -9.32 -22.71
N SER A 57 -28.25 -8.86 -22.32
CA SER A 57 -27.52 -7.81 -23.02
C SER A 57 -26.01 -8.03 -22.94
N THR A 58 -25.30 -7.54 -23.96
CA THR A 58 -23.83 -7.53 -23.98
C THR A 58 -23.33 -6.18 -24.48
N ARG A 59 -22.20 -5.73 -23.92
CA ARG A 59 -21.49 -4.52 -24.36
C ARG A 59 -20.01 -4.84 -24.51
N VAL A 60 -19.45 -4.61 -25.69
CA VAL A 60 -18.00 -4.76 -25.91
C VAL A 60 -17.28 -3.64 -25.16
N LEU A 61 -16.37 -4.02 -24.26
CA LEU A 61 -15.51 -3.06 -23.56
C LEU A 61 -14.24 -2.80 -24.37
N ALA A 62 -13.58 -3.89 -24.80
CA ALA A 62 -12.37 -3.84 -25.62
C ALA A 62 -12.26 -5.10 -26.48
N ALA A 63 -11.70 -4.96 -27.68
CA ALA A 63 -11.46 -6.08 -28.59
C ALA A 63 -10.14 -5.92 -29.36
N GLY A 64 -9.57 -7.05 -29.80
CA GLY A 64 -8.45 -7.07 -30.72
C GLY A 64 -7.22 -6.35 -30.17
N ASP A 65 -6.77 -5.30 -30.86
CA ASP A 65 -5.57 -4.53 -30.51
C ASP A 65 -5.76 -3.59 -29.29
N GLU A 66 -7.00 -3.38 -28.84
CA GLU A 66 -7.28 -2.69 -27.58
C GLU A 66 -6.96 -3.55 -26.34
N VAL A 67 -6.81 -4.87 -26.52
CA VAL A 67 -6.61 -5.84 -25.45
C VAL A 67 -5.15 -6.33 -25.41
N TYR A 68 -4.49 -6.08 -24.28
CA TYR A 68 -3.22 -6.69 -23.95
C TYR A 68 -3.42 -7.93 -23.09
N ARG A 69 -2.85 -9.06 -23.50
CA ARG A 69 -2.76 -10.25 -22.66
C ARG A 69 -1.47 -10.17 -21.85
N TYR A 70 -1.58 -10.02 -20.53
CA TYR A 70 -0.40 -10.02 -19.67
C TYR A 70 0.29 -11.40 -19.74
N PRO A 71 1.63 -11.46 -19.95
CA PRO A 71 2.30 -12.71 -20.31
C PRO A 71 2.43 -13.69 -19.14
N ASP A 72 2.67 -13.17 -17.92
CA ASP A 72 2.95 -14.01 -16.76
C ASP A 72 1.71 -14.31 -15.94
N ARG A 73 1.77 -15.39 -15.15
CA ARG A 73 0.78 -15.66 -14.10
C ARG A 73 1.06 -14.75 -12.90
N VAL A 74 0.00 -14.18 -12.32
CA VAL A 74 0.13 -13.11 -11.32
C VAL A 74 -0.78 -13.37 -10.11
N ASN A 75 -0.49 -12.71 -8.99
CA ASN A 75 -1.43 -12.62 -7.89
C ASN A 75 -2.59 -11.69 -8.28
N ILE A 76 -3.74 -12.25 -8.65
CA ILE A 76 -4.90 -11.46 -9.08
C ILE A 76 -5.57 -10.65 -7.95
N HIS A 77 -5.15 -10.88 -6.71
CA HIS A 77 -5.57 -10.08 -5.56
C HIS A 77 -4.71 -8.82 -5.39
N ASP A 78 -3.57 -8.71 -6.08
CA ASP A 78 -2.69 -7.54 -6.04
C ASP A 78 -3.18 -6.44 -6.99
N ARG A 79 -4.20 -5.69 -6.53
CA ARG A 79 -4.84 -4.63 -7.30
C ARG A 79 -3.86 -3.53 -7.68
N THR A 80 -2.94 -3.16 -6.78
CA THR A 80 -1.91 -2.15 -7.07
C THR A 80 -1.05 -2.62 -8.25
N PHE A 81 -0.46 -3.82 -8.16
CA PHE A 81 0.35 -4.38 -9.24
C PHE A 81 -0.43 -4.46 -10.56
N LEU A 82 -1.68 -4.96 -10.53
CA LEU A 82 -2.50 -5.12 -11.73
C LEU A 82 -2.80 -3.77 -12.40
N MET A 83 -3.10 -2.73 -11.62
CA MET A 83 -3.36 -1.38 -12.14
C MET A 83 -2.11 -0.79 -12.79
N GLU A 84 -0.96 -0.89 -12.14
CA GLU A 84 0.30 -0.39 -12.70
C GLU A 84 0.73 -1.16 -13.95
N ALA A 85 0.61 -2.50 -13.94
CA ALA A 85 0.92 -3.33 -15.08
C ALA A 85 0.00 -3.01 -16.29
N ALA A 86 -1.28 -2.76 -16.03
CA ALA A 86 -2.22 -2.34 -17.05
C ALA A 86 -1.86 -0.96 -17.61
N ALA A 87 -1.52 0.02 -16.76
CA ALA A 87 -1.08 1.34 -17.20
C ALA A 87 0.20 1.26 -18.05
N ARG A 88 1.17 0.43 -17.67
CA ARG A 88 2.41 0.21 -18.42
C ARG A 88 2.19 -0.48 -19.78
N SER A 89 1.09 -1.24 -19.95
CA SER A 89 0.80 -1.91 -21.22
C SER A 89 0.55 -0.94 -22.39
N GLY A 90 0.13 0.30 -22.08
CA GLY A 90 -0.28 1.28 -23.09
C GLY A 90 -1.55 0.90 -23.87
N ARG A 91 -2.27 -0.16 -23.46
CA ARG A 91 -3.53 -0.60 -24.07
C ARG A 91 -4.72 -0.22 -23.20
N ARG A 92 -5.90 -0.13 -23.81
CA ARG A 92 -7.15 0.19 -23.11
C ARG A 92 -7.54 -0.90 -22.13
N CYS A 93 -7.34 -2.16 -22.47
CA CYS A 93 -7.64 -3.28 -21.59
C CYS A 93 -6.41 -4.16 -21.40
N THR A 94 -6.11 -4.55 -20.18
CA THR A 94 -5.17 -5.63 -19.89
C THR A 94 -5.88 -6.78 -19.18
N VAL A 95 -5.77 -7.97 -19.75
CA VAL A 95 -6.28 -9.23 -19.17
C VAL A 95 -5.16 -9.94 -18.44
N PHE A 96 -5.46 -10.38 -17.22
CA PHE A 96 -4.55 -11.08 -16.34
C PHE A 96 -5.06 -12.46 -15.99
N PHE A 97 -4.11 -13.38 -15.80
CA PHE A 97 -4.39 -14.75 -15.41
C PHE A 97 -3.70 -15.06 -14.08
N GLY A 98 -4.48 -15.53 -13.12
CA GLY A 98 -4.02 -15.98 -11.82
C GLY A 98 -3.21 -17.27 -11.90
N HIS A 99 -2.48 -17.55 -10.83
CA HIS A 99 -1.77 -18.82 -10.65
C HIS A 99 -2.70 -20.03 -10.69
N ASP A 100 -3.94 -19.91 -10.21
CA ASP A 100 -4.99 -20.96 -10.32
C ASP A 100 -5.96 -20.69 -11.48
N GLU A 101 -5.46 -20.03 -12.53
CA GLU A 101 -6.17 -19.77 -13.78
C GLU A 101 -7.39 -18.84 -13.69
N GLN A 102 -7.61 -18.20 -12.54
CA GLN A 102 -8.64 -17.18 -12.42
C GLN A 102 -8.34 -16.03 -13.39
N THR A 103 -9.37 -15.53 -14.06
CA THR A 103 -9.21 -14.41 -15.01
C THR A 103 -9.72 -13.12 -14.38
N THR A 104 -9.01 -12.03 -14.62
CA THR A 104 -9.48 -10.66 -14.34
C THR A 104 -8.93 -9.70 -15.38
N PHE A 105 -9.37 -8.46 -15.37
CA PHE A 105 -8.87 -7.44 -16.27
C PHE A 105 -8.90 -6.06 -15.63
N VAL A 106 -8.12 -5.15 -16.20
CA VAL A 106 -8.19 -3.72 -15.92
C VAL A 106 -8.46 -3.00 -17.25
N PHE A 107 -9.53 -2.22 -17.30
CA PHE A 107 -9.95 -1.44 -18.46
C PHE A 107 -9.89 0.05 -18.16
N ASP A 108 -9.29 0.82 -19.07
CA ASP A 108 -8.94 2.24 -18.96
C ASP A 108 -8.29 2.52 -17.57
N PRO A 109 -7.05 2.01 -17.34
CA PRO A 109 -6.40 2.05 -16.03
C PRO A 109 -6.20 3.49 -15.55
N ASP A 110 -6.51 3.74 -14.28
CA ASP A 110 -6.38 5.06 -13.65
C ASP A 110 -5.68 4.92 -12.29
N LEU A 111 -4.43 5.36 -12.23
CA LEU A 111 -3.61 5.28 -11.01
C LEU A 111 -3.94 6.37 -9.99
N SER A 112 -4.74 7.39 -10.35
CA SER A 112 -5.12 8.47 -9.42
C SER A 112 -5.99 7.98 -8.26
N GLY A 113 -6.61 6.82 -8.40
CA GLY A 113 -7.39 6.17 -7.34
C GLY A 113 -6.57 5.38 -6.32
N LEU A 114 -5.25 5.20 -6.53
CA LEU A 114 -4.39 4.52 -5.56
C LEU A 114 -4.13 5.41 -4.35
N LEU A 115 -4.27 4.84 -3.16
CA LEU A 115 -4.00 5.55 -1.92
C LEU A 115 -2.51 5.57 -1.64
N ARG A 116 -1.89 6.76 -1.69
CA ARG A 116 -0.52 6.93 -1.26
C ARG A 116 -0.42 7.04 0.26
N ILE A 117 0.45 6.23 0.86
CA ILE A 117 0.76 6.27 2.30
C ILE A 117 2.23 6.67 2.47
N HIS A 118 2.46 7.75 3.21
CA HIS A 118 3.81 8.28 3.47
C HIS A 118 4.45 7.57 4.66
N VAL A 119 5.58 6.91 4.45
CA VAL A 119 6.27 6.11 5.48
C VAL A 119 7.50 6.87 5.97
N TYR A 120 7.50 7.31 7.24
CA TYR A 120 8.62 8.03 7.84
C TYR A 120 9.44 7.12 8.75
N ASP A 121 10.72 6.96 8.45
CA ASP A 121 11.65 6.13 9.23
C ASP A 121 13.07 6.73 9.24
N ILE A 122 13.98 6.11 9.99
CA ILE A 122 15.39 6.51 10.05
C ILE A 122 16.35 5.34 9.88
N THR A 123 17.58 5.66 9.47
CA THR A 123 18.71 4.75 9.35
C THR A 123 19.98 5.46 9.81
N PRO A 124 21.07 4.77 10.22
CA PRO A 124 21.23 3.36 10.63
C PRO A 124 20.52 2.98 11.96
N PRO A 125 20.40 1.67 12.33
CA PRO A 125 20.98 0.49 11.69
C PRO A 125 20.26 0.03 10.41
N ARG A 126 18.95 -0.20 10.52
CA ARG A 126 18.05 -0.55 9.42
C ARG A 126 16.76 0.23 9.63
N PRO A 127 16.19 0.86 8.58
CA PRO A 127 14.89 1.50 8.67
C PRO A 127 13.81 0.41 8.78
N HIS A 128 13.56 -0.05 10.00
CA HIS A 128 12.79 -1.26 10.26
C HIS A 128 11.32 -1.16 9.82
N LEU A 129 10.66 0.00 9.94
CA LEU A 129 9.29 0.17 9.44
C LEU A 129 9.30 0.11 7.91
N SER A 130 10.15 0.92 7.27
CA SER A 130 10.24 0.96 5.82
C SER A 130 10.57 -0.40 5.22
N ALA A 131 11.58 -1.07 5.77
CA ALA A 131 12.06 -2.34 5.26
C ALA A 131 11.05 -3.47 5.52
N THR A 132 10.35 -3.46 6.66
CA THR A 132 9.30 -4.44 6.95
C THR A 132 8.11 -4.27 6.00
N LEU A 133 7.69 -3.02 5.72
CA LEU A 133 6.63 -2.77 4.75
C LEU A 133 6.99 -3.25 3.35
N GLN A 134 8.22 -3.02 2.90
CA GLN A 134 8.70 -3.56 1.61
C GLN A 134 8.70 -5.08 1.56
N ASP A 135 9.10 -5.74 2.64
CA ASP A 135 9.12 -7.20 2.69
C ASP A 135 7.68 -7.77 2.72
N LEU A 136 6.76 -7.12 3.43
CA LEU A 136 5.33 -7.49 3.44
C LEU A 136 4.66 -7.22 2.09
N GLU A 137 4.94 -6.10 1.44
CA GLU A 137 4.38 -5.72 0.14
C GLU A 137 4.73 -6.76 -0.94
N LYS A 138 5.98 -7.25 -0.96
CA LYS A 138 6.42 -8.32 -1.88
C LYS A 138 5.62 -9.61 -1.76
N THR A 139 4.96 -9.86 -0.63
CA THR A 139 4.10 -11.04 -0.47
C THR A 139 2.70 -10.85 -1.07
N GLY A 140 2.38 -9.65 -1.57
CA GLY A 140 1.04 -9.27 -2.02
C GLY A 140 0.08 -8.97 -0.87
N LEU A 141 0.60 -8.81 0.35
CA LEU A 141 -0.20 -8.70 1.57
C LEU A 141 -1.17 -7.50 1.55
N PHE A 142 -0.76 -6.38 0.94
CA PHE A 142 -1.58 -5.17 0.82
C PHE A 142 -2.27 -5.04 -0.55
N GLY A 143 -2.20 -6.10 -1.36
CA GLY A 143 -2.61 -6.07 -2.75
C GLY A 143 -4.07 -5.66 -2.96
N ASP A 144 -4.96 -6.06 -2.07
CA ASP A 144 -6.38 -5.74 -2.12
C ASP A 144 -6.69 -4.30 -1.63
N LEU A 145 -5.75 -3.67 -0.92
CA LEU A 145 -5.93 -2.34 -0.39
C LEU A 145 -5.80 -1.24 -1.44
N GLY A 146 -5.19 -1.47 -2.61
CA GLY A 146 -4.97 -0.41 -3.60
C GLY A 146 -4.17 0.76 -3.02
N VAL A 147 -3.08 0.45 -2.32
CA VAL A 147 -2.17 1.41 -1.70
C VAL A 147 -0.82 1.40 -2.42
N VAL A 148 -0.10 2.51 -2.31
CA VAL A 148 1.32 2.64 -2.69
C VAL A 148 2.07 3.34 -1.57
N PHE A 149 3.29 2.89 -1.27
CA PHE A 149 4.11 3.49 -0.21
C PHE A 149 5.10 4.51 -0.76
N GLU A 150 5.14 5.70 -0.17
CA GLU A 150 6.19 6.68 -0.40
C GLU A 150 7.11 6.72 0.81
N HIS A 151 8.36 6.27 0.65
CA HIS A 151 9.29 6.08 1.76
C HIS A 151 10.19 7.30 1.98
N HIS A 152 10.07 7.90 3.16
CA HIS A 152 10.84 9.04 3.66
C HIS A 152 11.82 8.55 4.73
N ILE A 153 13.02 8.15 4.30
CA ILE A 153 14.05 7.60 5.19
C ILE A 153 15.12 8.66 5.44
N ARG A 154 15.27 9.11 6.68
CA ARG A 154 16.34 10.03 7.05
C ARG A 154 17.56 9.27 7.55
N ASP A 155 18.72 9.58 7.00
CA ASP A 155 20.00 9.11 7.51
C ASP A 155 20.46 9.99 8.68
N ILE A 156 20.53 9.43 9.88
CA ILE A 156 20.90 10.20 11.07
C ILE A 156 22.39 10.56 11.07
N ARG A 157 23.23 9.92 10.25
CA ARG A 157 24.66 10.25 10.11
C ARG A 157 24.86 11.66 9.55
N GLU A 158 23.92 12.15 8.75
CA GLU A 158 23.93 13.50 8.18
C GLU A 158 23.88 14.60 9.24
N ILE A 159 23.52 14.26 10.49
CA ILE A 159 23.57 15.19 11.61
C ILE A 159 25.00 15.52 12.00
N GLU A 160 25.97 14.62 11.76
CA GLU A 160 27.34 14.79 12.24
C GLU A 160 27.38 15.04 13.76
N ALA A 161 26.65 14.20 14.51
CA ALA A 161 26.62 14.24 15.97
C ALA A 161 27.84 13.56 16.59
N ASP A 162 28.21 13.98 17.81
CA ASP A 162 29.23 13.33 18.63
C ASP A 162 28.70 12.05 19.28
N VAL A 163 27.40 12.02 19.57
CA VAL A 163 26.72 10.91 20.25
C VAL A 163 25.41 10.57 19.55
N TYR A 164 25.20 9.27 19.27
CA TYR A 164 24.03 8.75 18.57
C TYR A 164 23.10 7.96 19.51
N PRO A 165 21.86 7.60 19.11
CA PRO A 165 20.90 7.02 20.03
C PRO A 165 21.28 5.64 20.59
N CYS A 166 21.88 4.78 19.77
CA CYS A 166 22.01 3.36 20.09
C CYS A 166 23.22 2.69 19.44
N ARG A 167 23.89 1.78 20.17
CA ARG A 167 25.04 0.98 19.67
C ARG A 167 24.67 0.04 18.54
N ALA A 168 23.40 -0.38 18.43
CA ALA A 168 22.95 -1.28 17.37
C ALA A 168 23.23 -0.71 15.95
N ALA A 169 23.32 0.61 15.82
CA ALA A 169 23.70 1.31 14.59
C ALA A 169 25.21 1.31 14.29
N GLY A 170 26.05 0.74 15.16
CA GLY A 170 27.50 0.66 14.99
C GLY A 170 28.26 1.94 15.34
N PHE A 171 27.62 2.90 16.01
CA PHE A 171 28.27 4.15 16.40
C PHE A 171 29.25 3.96 17.57
N PRO A 172 30.39 4.68 17.57
CA PRO A 172 31.41 4.55 18.60
C PRO A 172 31.00 5.14 19.95
N ARG A 173 30.11 6.15 19.95
CA ARG A 173 29.56 6.77 21.16
C ARG A 173 28.04 6.88 21.06
N THR A 174 27.34 6.39 22.08
CA THR A 174 25.88 6.33 22.05
C THR A 174 25.23 6.64 23.39
N LEU A 175 24.02 7.19 23.32
CA LEU A 175 23.25 7.66 24.47
C LEU A 175 22.78 6.50 25.37
N ASP A 176 22.57 5.31 24.80
CA ASP A 176 22.16 4.11 25.53
C ASP A 176 23.29 3.46 26.36
N ALA A 177 24.55 3.85 26.13
CA ALA A 177 25.68 3.11 26.71
C ALA A 177 26.87 3.96 27.17
N ASP A 178 26.97 5.21 26.73
CA ASP A 178 28.07 6.11 27.05
C ASP A 178 27.58 7.37 27.78
N ARG A 179 28.42 7.91 28.66
CA ARG A 179 28.15 9.19 29.32
C ARG A 179 28.38 10.35 28.35
N LEU A 180 27.54 11.38 28.47
CA LEU A 180 27.72 12.63 27.74
C LEU A 180 28.78 13.51 28.42
N ARG A 181 29.40 14.35 27.60
CA ARG A 181 30.40 15.35 27.98
C ARG A 181 29.82 16.74 27.73
N PRO A 182 30.22 17.77 28.49
CA PRO A 182 29.85 19.15 28.21
C PRO A 182 30.18 19.52 26.75
N GLY A 183 29.22 20.10 26.04
CA GLY A 183 29.36 20.48 24.63
C GLY A 183 29.06 19.38 23.61
N ASP A 184 28.79 18.14 24.03
CA ASP A 184 28.41 17.07 23.09
C ASP A 184 27.15 17.48 22.28
N ARG A 185 27.19 17.21 20.98
CA ARG A 185 26.03 17.26 20.09
C ARG A 185 25.45 15.86 19.94
N VAL A 186 24.19 15.70 20.34
CA VAL A 186 23.49 14.42 20.39
C VAL A 186 22.45 14.32 19.27
N ALA A 187 22.53 13.28 18.46
CA ALA A 187 21.43 12.89 17.57
C ALA A 187 20.41 12.11 18.39
N GLY A 188 19.21 12.66 18.60
CA GLY A 188 18.25 12.07 19.53
C GLY A 188 16.80 12.50 19.30
N CYS A 189 15.84 11.64 19.63
CA CYS A 189 14.42 12.00 19.56
C CYS A 189 13.99 12.83 20.79
N LEU A 190 12.68 13.09 20.94
CA LEU A 190 12.17 13.80 22.11
C LEU A 190 12.55 13.11 23.44
N THR A 191 12.60 11.78 23.47
CA THR A 191 13.03 11.03 24.67
C THR A 191 14.49 11.29 25.01
N ALA A 192 15.38 11.43 24.01
CA ALA A 192 16.76 11.84 24.26
C ALA A 192 16.82 13.26 24.83
N LYS A 193 15.99 14.19 24.33
CA LYS A 193 15.90 15.56 24.87
C LYS A 193 15.50 15.58 26.34
N GLU A 194 14.52 14.78 26.73
CA GLU A 194 14.10 14.68 28.12
C GLU A 194 15.16 14.03 29.00
N LEU A 195 15.78 12.94 28.55
CA LEU A 195 16.89 12.29 29.27
C LEU A 195 18.06 13.25 29.51
N VAL A 196 18.45 14.01 28.48
CA VAL A 196 19.51 15.02 28.59
C VAL A 196 19.14 16.09 29.60
N ARG A 197 17.92 16.60 29.57
CA ARG A 197 17.46 17.64 30.53
C ARG A 197 17.40 17.16 31.97
N GLU A 198 17.11 15.88 32.18
CA GLU A 198 16.97 15.31 33.53
C GLU A 198 18.34 14.99 34.16
N TRP A 199 19.31 14.54 33.36
CA TRP A 199 20.57 13.98 33.87
C TRP A 199 21.83 14.78 33.54
N TYR A 200 21.75 15.76 32.64
CA TYR A 200 22.91 16.50 32.14
C TYR A 200 22.65 18.01 32.11
N ASP A 201 23.73 18.77 32.18
CA ASP A 201 23.69 20.24 32.15
C ASP A 201 23.26 20.77 30.77
N GLU A 202 22.81 22.03 30.72
CA GLU A 202 22.32 22.73 29.52
C GLU A 202 23.36 22.89 28.39
N THR A 203 24.60 22.47 28.61
CA THR A 203 25.68 22.56 27.62
C THR A 203 25.63 21.48 26.54
N VAL A 204 24.80 20.45 26.71
CA VAL A 204 24.58 19.39 25.72
C VAL A 204 23.46 19.82 24.76
N THR A 205 23.71 19.71 23.46
CA THR A 205 22.71 20.04 22.43
C THR A 205 22.11 18.76 21.84
N VAL A 206 20.80 18.76 21.58
CA VAL A 206 20.12 17.58 21.01
C VAL A 206 19.42 17.95 19.71
N GLU A 207 19.89 17.35 18.61
CA GLU A 207 19.28 17.46 17.30
C GLU A 207 18.27 16.34 17.06
N SER A 208 17.07 16.72 16.60
CA SER A 208 15.95 15.79 16.46
C SER A 208 16.17 14.82 15.30
N ILE A 209 16.11 13.52 15.58
CA ILE A 209 16.00 12.44 14.58
C ILE A 209 14.58 11.84 14.50
N CYS A 210 13.60 12.42 15.18
CA CYS A 210 12.29 11.80 15.35
C CYS A 210 11.57 11.62 13.99
N PRO A 211 11.26 10.38 13.54
CA PRO A 211 10.54 10.16 12.28
C PRO A 211 9.16 10.83 12.31
N LEU A 212 8.45 10.68 13.44
CA LEU A 212 7.16 11.34 13.67
C LEU A 212 7.25 12.87 13.62
N GLY A 213 8.39 13.45 14.01
CA GLY A 213 8.62 14.90 13.91
C GLY A 213 8.90 15.39 12.49
N ALA A 214 9.28 14.49 11.58
CA ALA A 214 9.58 14.78 10.19
C ALA A 214 8.37 14.62 9.26
N VAL A 215 7.21 14.21 9.79
CA VAL A 215 5.97 14.05 9.03
C VAL A 215 5.61 15.37 8.32
N ALA A 216 5.51 15.30 7.00
CA ALA A 216 5.18 16.43 6.13
C ALA A 216 3.85 16.22 5.39
N ASP A 217 3.45 14.98 5.14
CA ASP A 217 2.31 14.62 4.29
C ASP A 217 1.37 13.61 4.97
N GLU A 218 0.18 13.40 4.40
CA GLU A 218 -0.86 12.51 4.91
C GLU A 218 -1.54 11.71 3.77
N PRO A 219 -2.07 10.51 4.07
CA PRO A 219 -1.92 9.79 5.33
C PRO A 219 -0.50 9.24 5.52
N PHE A 220 -0.04 9.18 6.78
CA PHE A 220 1.31 8.69 7.09
C PHE A 220 1.32 7.47 8.01
N ILE A 221 2.44 6.74 8.00
CA ILE A 221 2.84 5.81 9.06
C ILE A 221 4.25 6.20 9.52
N ALA A 222 4.43 6.34 10.83
CA ALA A 222 5.72 6.72 11.42
C ALA A 222 6.00 5.94 12.71
N ARG A 223 7.26 5.87 13.12
CA ARG A 223 7.64 5.21 14.38
C ARG A 223 7.79 6.17 15.55
N CYS A 224 7.37 5.73 16.74
CA CYS A 224 7.64 6.43 18.00
C CYS A 224 7.94 5.46 19.16
N CYS A 225 8.88 5.81 20.05
CA CYS A 225 9.27 4.94 21.19
C CYS A 225 8.36 5.10 22.40
N ARG A 226 7.42 6.04 22.29
CA ARG A 226 6.41 6.34 23.28
C ARG A 226 5.14 5.60 22.91
N SER A 227 4.86 4.52 23.62
CA SER A 227 3.71 3.66 23.34
C SER A 227 2.39 4.43 23.45
N GLU A 228 2.31 5.42 24.33
CA GLU A 228 1.15 6.32 24.50
C GLU A 228 0.86 7.19 23.28
N ARG A 229 1.81 7.30 22.33
CA ARG A 229 1.63 7.99 21.06
C ARG A 229 1.26 7.07 19.91
N SER A 230 1.18 5.76 20.14
CA SER A 230 0.87 4.78 19.09
C SER A 230 -0.63 4.79 18.75
N GLY A 231 -0.95 4.37 17.53
CA GLY A 231 -2.31 4.31 17.00
C GLY A 231 -2.64 5.45 16.04
N ILE A 232 -3.86 5.41 15.51
CA ILE A 232 -4.41 6.42 14.60
C ILE A 232 -4.57 7.75 15.33
N GLY A 233 -4.19 8.83 14.66
CA GLY A 233 -4.45 10.16 15.14
C GLY A 233 -3.99 11.25 14.19
N ARG A 234 -3.93 12.47 14.72
CA ARG A 234 -3.33 13.61 14.05
C ARG A 234 -2.02 13.99 14.73
N TRP A 235 -0.98 14.19 13.94
CA TRP A 235 0.30 14.70 14.39
C TRP A 235 0.70 15.92 13.58
N ASN A 236 0.96 17.05 14.24
CA ASN A 236 1.22 18.34 13.57
C ASN A 236 0.17 18.69 12.49
N GLY A 237 -1.10 18.38 12.75
CA GLY A 237 -2.21 18.62 11.82
C GLY A 237 -2.37 17.58 10.71
N ARG A 238 -1.44 16.63 10.56
CA ARG A 238 -1.49 15.55 9.56
C ARG A 238 -2.11 14.28 10.13
N PHE A 239 -2.92 13.58 9.35
CA PHE A 239 -3.53 12.30 9.72
C PHE A 239 -2.60 11.11 9.43
N GLY A 240 -2.55 10.14 10.34
CA GLY A 240 -1.78 8.92 10.14
C GLY A 240 -1.84 7.99 11.35
N GLU A 241 -0.98 6.98 11.33
CA GLU A 241 -0.81 6.04 12.44
C GLU A 241 0.64 5.96 12.88
N VAL A 242 0.81 5.95 14.20
CA VAL A 242 2.13 5.81 14.81
C VAL A 242 2.27 4.39 15.32
N VAL A 243 3.38 3.75 14.98
CA VAL A 243 3.72 2.41 15.48
C VAL A 243 4.89 2.46 16.43
N HIS A 244 4.87 1.60 17.46
CA HIS A 244 5.95 1.55 18.44
C HIS A 244 7.27 1.05 17.82
N TRP A 245 8.44 1.38 18.40
CA TRP A 245 9.72 0.83 17.90
C TRP A 245 9.78 -0.69 18.03
N GLY A 246 9.13 -1.26 19.03
CA GLY A 246 9.01 -2.71 19.21
C GLY A 246 7.83 -3.35 18.45
N ALA A 247 7.18 -2.64 17.53
CA ALA A 247 6.07 -3.18 16.77
C ALA A 247 6.51 -4.39 15.92
N SER A 248 5.74 -5.48 15.97
CA SER A 248 5.99 -6.66 15.14
C SER A 248 5.54 -6.40 13.68
N PRO A 249 5.98 -7.22 12.70
CA PRO A 249 5.49 -7.11 11.33
C PRO A 249 3.97 -7.14 11.24
N ARG A 250 3.29 -7.93 12.07
CA ARG A 250 1.83 -7.95 12.15
C ARG A 250 1.25 -6.58 12.54
N MET A 251 1.78 -5.94 13.58
CA MET A 251 1.30 -4.63 14.04
C MET A 251 1.54 -3.53 13.00
N ILE A 252 2.69 -3.60 12.32
CA ILE A 252 3.01 -2.70 11.20
C ILE A 252 2.02 -2.92 10.04
N ALA A 253 1.72 -4.19 9.73
CA ALA A 253 0.69 -4.54 8.77
C ALA A 253 -0.64 -3.91 9.18
N GLU A 254 -1.17 -4.24 10.37
CA GLU A 254 -2.45 -3.74 10.90
C GLU A 254 -2.57 -2.20 10.78
N ALA A 255 -1.49 -1.45 11.04
CA ALA A 255 -1.47 0.01 10.88
C ALA A 255 -1.76 0.48 9.44
N VAL A 256 -1.33 -0.28 8.42
CA VAL A 256 -1.67 0.02 7.02
C VAL A 256 -3.17 -0.12 6.77
N TRP A 257 -3.80 -1.20 7.24
CA TRP A 257 -5.25 -1.39 7.08
C TRP A 257 -6.04 -0.32 7.83
N HIS A 258 -5.66 -0.05 9.06
CA HIS A 258 -6.29 0.97 9.90
C HIS A 258 -6.24 2.34 9.21
N VAL A 259 -5.04 2.81 8.81
CA VAL A 259 -4.88 4.09 8.11
C VAL A 259 -5.67 4.13 6.81
N ALA A 260 -5.58 3.09 5.98
CA ALA A 260 -6.28 3.05 4.71
C ALA A 260 -7.80 3.11 4.88
N ALA A 261 -8.35 2.34 5.83
CA ALA A 261 -9.77 2.31 6.11
C ALA A 261 -10.27 3.65 6.69
N ALA A 262 -9.55 4.21 7.67
CA ALA A 262 -9.93 5.45 8.33
C ALA A 262 -9.82 6.68 7.39
N TRP A 263 -8.78 6.71 6.54
CA TRP A 263 -8.62 7.75 5.53
C TRP A 263 -9.77 7.75 4.53
N ARG A 264 -10.13 6.58 3.98
CA ARG A 264 -11.23 6.44 3.03
C ARG A 264 -12.56 6.86 3.64
N LYS A 265 -12.84 6.42 4.87
CA LYS A 265 -14.07 6.79 5.58
C LYS A 265 -14.23 8.31 5.71
N GLN A 266 -13.17 9.03 6.07
CA GLN A 266 -13.20 10.49 6.18
C GLN A 266 -13.46 11.16 4.83
N ASN A 267 -12.79 10.70 3.77
CA ASN A 267 -12.91 11.30 2.44
C ASN A 267 -14.24 10.96 1.73
N ASP A 268 -14.85 9.81 2.03
CA ASP A 268 -16.17 9.45 1.53
C ASP A 268 -17.28 10.27 2.21
N GLU A 269 -17.14 10.54 3.52
CA GLU A 269 -18.05 11.43 4.27
C GLU A 269 -17.96 12.89 3.78
N ASP A 270 -16.78 13.36 3.40
CA ASP A 270 -16.57 14.71 2.87
C ASP A 270 -17.04 14.88 1.42
N ARG A 271 -17.06 13.80 0.61
CA ARG A 271 -17.63 13.81 -0.76
C ARG A 271 -19.16 13.74 -0.79
N GLY A 272 -19.80 13.38 0.32
CA GLY A 272 -21.25 13.33 0.49
C GLY A 272 -21.88 14.60 1.06
N ARG A 273 -21.11 15.66 1.30
CA ARG A 273 -21.55 16.99 1.75
C ARG A 273 -21.39 18.03 0.64
#